data_AF-A0A932QR57-F1
#
_entry.id   AF-A0A932QR57-F1
#
_cell.length_a   1.000
_cell.length_b   1.000
_cell.length_c   1.000
_cell.angle_alpha   90.00
_cell.angle_beta   90.00
_cell.angle_gamma   90.00
#
_symmetry.space_group_name_H-M   'P 1'
#
loop_
_entity.id
_entity.type
_entity.pdbx_description
1 polymer ?
#
loop_
_entity_poly.entity_id
_entity_poly.type
_entity_poly.pdbx_seq_one_letter_code
_entity_poly.pdbx_strand_id
1 'polypeptide(L)'
;MLYTLNYDERSSDERELQFVNKVNKRKGFTLIEILVVIGIIAVLAGVVLVAINPSRQFAQARNSQRESNVTTILDAIGQRVADNKGIFPVVAGCPALTVDTTSTIAVGVIAGSPVVAVAPVTAVIDMSCLVPTYIASQLPVDPTNGIWTDNANYNTQYNVRVDATGRYTVSAPGAEIGQTISITR
;
A
#
# COMPACT_ATOMS: atom_id res chain seq x y z
N MET A 1 -25.50 -47.94 -89.33
CA MET A 1 -25.32 -47.52 -90.73
C MET A 1 -25.59 -46.02 -90.79
N LEU A 2 -24.52 -45.22 -90.93
CA LEU A 2 -24.47 -43.85 -91.48
C LEU A 2 -25.09 -42.71 -90.63
N TYR A 3 -24.59 -41.48 -90.54
CA TYR A 3 -23.35 -40.80 -90.98
C TYR A 3 -23.32 -39.43 -90.22
N THR A 4 -22.11 -38.97 -89.86
CA THR A 4 -21.56 -37.58 -89.85
C THR A 4 -22.51 -36.37 -89.67
N LEU A 5 -22.13 -35.32 -88.94
CA LEU A 5 -21.07 -34.39 -89.35
C LEU A 5 -20.57 -33.56 -88.14
N ASN A 6 -19.24 -33.53 -88.02
CA ASN A 6 -18.54 -32.35 -87.51
C ASN A 6 -18.87 -31.16 -88.42
N TYR A 7 -19.24 -30.04 -87.82
CA TYR A 7 -18.92 -28.73 -88.38
C TYR A 7 -18.49 -27.80 -87.25
N ASP A 8 -17.27 -27.31 -87.45
CA ASP A 8 -16.47 -26.38 -86.66
C ASP A 8 -17.00 -24.95 -86.84
N GLU A 9 -17.11 -24.18 -85.75
CA GLU A 9 -17.19 -22.72 -85.86
C GLU A 9 -16.43 -22.03 -84.71
N ARG A 10 -15.33 -21.39 -85.13
CA ARG A 10 -14.84 -20.07 -84.70
C ARG A 10 -14.39 -19.94 -83.24
N SER A 11 -13.09 -19.80 -83.02
CA SER A 11 -12.39 -18.49 -83.10
C SER A 11 -12.99 -17.46 -82.16
N SER A 12 -12.31 -17.21 -81.04
CA SER A 12 -11.97 -15.87 -80.56
C SER A 12 -10.90 -16.01 -79.48
N ASP A 13 -9.69 -15.57 -79.80
CA ASP A 13 -8.59 -15.42 -78.85
C ASP A 13 -8.93 -14.39 -77.76
N GLU A 14 -9.57 -14.82 -76.67
CA GLU A 14 -9.66 -14.02 -75.45
C GLU A 14 -8.37 -14.16 -74.64
N ARG A 15 -7.39 -13.30 -74.94
CA ARG A 15 -6.24 -13.11 -74.05
C ARG A 15 -6.68 -12.34 -72.81
N GLU A 16 -7.20 -13.06 -71.82
CA GLU A 16 -7.43 -12.53 -70.47
C GLU A 16 -6.10 -12.01 -69.90
N LEU A 17 -6.01 -10.71 -69.69
CA LEU A 17 -4.91 -10.06 -68.96
C LEU A 17 -5.00 -10.46 -67.48
N GLN A 18 -4.36 -11.57 -67.13
CA GLN A 18 -4.26 -12.01 -65.75
C GLN A 18 -3.45 -10.99 -64.93
N PHE A 19 -4.16 -10.19 -64.15
CA PHE A 19 -3.58 -9.32 -63.14
C PHE A 19 -2.98 -10.19 -62.04
N VAL A 20 -1.68 -10.49 -62.15
CA VAL A 20 -0.96 -11.29 -61.14
C VAL A 20 -0.82 -10.46 -59.87
N ASN A 21 -1.75 -10.66 -58.94
CA ASN A 21 -1.65 -10.11 -57.59
C ASN A 21 -0.50 -10.81 -56.86
N LYS A 22 0.65 -10.13 -56.74
CA LYS A 22 1.82 -10.64 -56.03
C LYS A 22 1.52 -10.66 -54.53
N VAL A 23 0.98 -11.77 -54.04
CA VAL A 23 0.78 -12.00 -52.60
C VAL A 23 2.16 -12.02 -51.94
N ASN A 24 2.50 -10.94 -51.24
CA ASN A 24 3.69 -10.88 -50.42
C ASN A 24 3.60 -11.95 -49.33
N LYS A 25 4.40 -13.01 -49.44
CA LYS A 25 4.53 -14.04 -48.40
C LYS A 25 5.12 -13.39 -47.15
N ARG A 26 4.26 -13.01 -46.21
CA ARG A 26 4.70 -12.58 -44.87
C ARG A 26 5.38 -13.79 -44.22
N LYS A 27 6.66 -13.66 -43.88
CA LYS A 27 7.37 -14.68 -43.10
C LYS A 27 6.71 -14.72 -41.72
N GLY A 28 6.20 -15.88 -41.34
CA GLY A 28 5.73 -16.13 -39.97
C GLY A 28 6.90 -16.40 -39.04
N PHE A 29 6.69 -16.17 -37.74
CA PHE A 29 7.65 -16.55 -36.71
C PHE A 29 7.82 -18.06 -36.68
N THR A 30 9.05 -18.51 -36.51
CA THR A 30 9.37 -19.92 -36.30
C THR A 30 9.07 -20.30 -34.85
N LEU A 31 8.74 -21.58 -34.63
CA LEU A 31 8.53 -22.11 -33.27
C LEU A 31 9.77 -21.93 -32.38
N ILE A 32 10.96 -22.05 -32.98
CA ILE A 32 12.23 -21.89 -32.26
C ILE A 32 12.46 -20.43 -31.82
N GLU A 33 12.07 -19.45 -32.63
CA GLU A 33 12.16 -18.03 -32.24
C GLU A 33 11.29 -17.73 -31.03
N ILE A 34 10.05 -18.24 -31.00
CA ILE A 34 9.16 -18.04 -29.84
C ILE A 34 9.69 -18.79 -28.61
N LEU A 35 10.22 -20.00 -28.77
CA LEU A 35 10.77 -20.79 -27.68
C LEU A 35 11.98 -20.12 -27.01
N VAL A 36 12.89 -19.57 -27.80
CA VAL A 36 14.07 -18.86 -27.26
C VAL A 36 13.64 -17.57 -26.56
N VAL A 37 12.66 -16.84 -27.09
CA VAL A 37 12.17 -15.58 -26.49
C VAL A 37 11.55 -15.81 -25.12
N ILE A 38 10.65 -16.79 -24.98
CA ILE A 38 10.06 -17.10 -23.66
C ILE A 38 11.11 -17.59 -22.67
N GLY A 39 12.14 -18.30 -23.15
CA GLY A 39 13.28 -18.72 -22.35
C GLY A 39 14.07 -17.53 -21.80
N ILE A 40 14.37 -16.54 -22.66
CA ILE A 40 15.07 -15.31 -22.25
C ILE A 40 14.21 -14.50 -21.27
N ILE A 41 12.90 -14.35 -21.53
CA ILE A 41 11.99 -13.63 -20.63
C ILE A 41 11.95 -14.29 -19.25
N ALA A 42 11.91 -15.62 -19.17
CA ALA A 42 11.90 -16.34 -17.90
C ALA A 42 13.18 -16.09 -17.08
N VAL A 43 14.35 -16.11 -17.73
CA VAL A 43 15.63 -15.84 -17.06
C VAL A 43 15.70 -14.39 -16.58
N LEU A 44 15.35 -13.42 -17.43
CA LEU A 44 15.36 -12.01 -17.06
C LEU A 44 14.37 -11.71 -15.92
N ALA A 45 13.18 -12.29 -15.95
CA ALA A 45 12.19 -12.15 -14.88
C ALA A 45 12.73 -12.66 -13.54
N GLY A 46 13.42 -13.80 -13.54
CA GLY A 46 14.06 -14.36 -12.33
C GLY A 46 15.11 -13.41 -11.74
N VAL A 47 15.99 -12.85 -12.57
CA VAL A 47 17.04 -11.91 -12.12
C VAL A 47 16.42 -10.63 -11.54
N VAL A 48 15.40 -10.08 -12.19
CA VAL A 48 14.74 -8.83 -11.75
C VAL A 48 14.07 -9.00 -10.38
N LEU A 49 13.41 -10.14 -10.13
CA LEU A 49 12.77 -10.40 -8.84
C LEU A 49 13.76 -10.43 -7.68
N VAL A 50 14.91 -11.07 -7.88
CA VAL A 50 15.99 -11.10 -6.88
C VAL A 50 16.55 -9.69 -6.65
N ALA A 51 16.70 -8.90 -7.72
CA ALA A 51 17.25 -7.55 -7.63
C ALA A 51 16.36 -6.55 -6.88
N ILE A 52 15.03 -6.63 -7.02
CA ILE A 52 14.10 -5.63 -6.46
C ILE A 52 13.81 -5.84 -4.96
N ASN A 53 14.02 -7.05 -4.43
CA ASN A 53 13.72 -7.40 -3.04
C ASN A 53 12.32 -6.90 -2.58
N PRO A 54 11.24 -7.53 -3.04
CA PRO A 54 9.86 -7.07 -2.79
C PRO A 54 9.53 -6.94 -1.30
N SER A 55 10.13 -7.78 -0.45
CA SER A 55 9.94 -7.71 1.00
C SER A 55 10.34 -6.34 1.58
N ARG A 56 11.46 -5.78 1.09
CA ARG A 56 11.95 -4.46 1.49
C ARG A 56 11.04 -3.34 0.98
N GLN A 57 10.52 -3.48 -0.23
CA GLN A 57 9.60 -2.49 -0.81
C GLN A 57 8.28 -2.41 -0.04
N PHE A 58 7.73 -3.55 0.37
CA PHE A 58 6.53 -3.56 1.22
C PHE A 58 6.80 -2.96 2.61
N ALA A 59 7.97 -3.23 3.20
CA ALA A 59 8.38 -2.61 4.46
C ALA A 59 8.49 -1.08 4.34
N GLN A 60 9.06 -0.57 3.24
CA GLN A 60 9.15 0.87 2.96
C GLN A 60 7.77 1.51 2.79
N ALA A 61 6.86 0.87 2.07
CA ALA A 61 5.48 1.35 1.92
C ALA A 61 4.76 1.44 3.27
N ARG A 62 4.91 0.43 4.14
CA ARG A 62 4.34 0.45 5.49
C ARG A 62 4.98 1.53 6.37
N ASN A 63 6.28 1.74 6.28
CA ASN A 63 6.97 2.80 7.00
C ASN A 63 6.50 4.20 6.54
N SER A 64 6.27 4.42 5.24
CA SER A 64 5.68 5.67 4.74
C SER A 64 4.27 5.90 5.30
N GLN A 65 3.45 4.85 5.39
CA GLN A 65 2.15 4.94 6.06
C GLN A 65 2.29 5.30 7.56
N ARG A 66 3.25 4.70 8.27
CA ARG A 66 3.53 5.00 9.68
C ARG A 66 3.96 6.45 9.88
N GLU A 67 4.80 7.00 9.00
CA GLU A 67 5.20 8.42 9.04
C GLU A 67 3.98 9.36 8.90
N SER A 68 3.11 9.07 7.94
CA SER A 68 1.86 9.83 7.78
C SER A 68 0.97 9.71 9.01
N ASN A 69 0.84 8.51 9.58
CA ASN A 69 -0.02 8.25 10.74
C ASN A 69 0.47 8.97 12.00
N VAL A 70 1.78 8.89 12.28
CA VAL A 70 2.44 9.61 13.39
C VAL A 70 2.26 11.12 13.25
N THR A 71 2.38 11.64 12.03
CA THR A 71 2.15 13.07 11.74
C THR A 71 0.71 13.47 12.00
N THR A 72 -0.26 12.71 11.50
CA THR A 72 -1.70 12.96 11.71
C THR A 72 -2.07 12.98 13.20
N ILE A 73 -1.55 12.03 13.98
CA ILE A 73 -1.81 11.97 15.43
C ILE A 73 -1.18 13.19 16.13
N LEU A 74 0.06 13.54 15.79
CA LEU A 74 0.73 14.69 16.41
C LEU A 74 0.09 16.02 16.02
N ASP A 75 -0.36 16.17 14.77
CA ASP A 75 -1.10 17.35 14.31
C ASP A 75 -2.41 17.49 15.07
N ALA A 76 -3.14 16.39 15.28
CA ALA A 76 -4.38 16.39 16.05
C ALA A 76 -4.17 16.78 17.53
N ILE A 77 -3.10 16.26 18.15
CA ILE A 77 -2.69 16.67 19.50
C ILE A 77 -2.36 18.17 19.51
N GLY A 78 -1.55 18.64 18.55
CA GLY A 78 -1.15 20.04 18.45
C GLY A 78 -2.33 21.00 18.24
N GLN A 79 -3.27 20.65 17.37
CA GLN A 79 -4.50 21.42 17.14
C GLN A 79 -5.35 21.51 18.40
N ARG A 80 -5.52 20.40 19.11
CA ARG A 80 -6.25 20.41 20.37
C ARG A 80 -5.57 21.27 21.43
N VAL A 81 -4.24 21.19 21.55
CA VAL A 81 -3.47 22.04 22.47
C VAL A 81 -3.66 23.51 22.11
N ALA A 82 -3.65 23.86 20.82
CA ALA A 82 -3.91 25.22 20.36
C ALA A 82 -5.31 25.72 20.75
N ASP A 83 -6.35 24.91 20.53
CA ASP A 83 -7.74 25.24 20.89
C ASP A 83 -7.93 25.41 22.41
N ASN A 84 -7.15 24.68 23.19
CA ASN A 84 -7.22 24.68 24.65
C ASN A 84 -6.15 25.57 25.29
N LYS A 85 -5.75 26.67 24.63
CA LYS A 85 -4.86 27.69 25.20
C LYS A 85 -3.48 27.16 25.63
N GLY A 86 -2.93 26.22 24.87
CA GLY A 86 -1.60 25.66 25.12
C GLY A 86 -1.56 24.50 26.13
N ILE A 87 -2.71 24.02 26.60
CA ILE A 87 -2.80 22.84 27.46
C ILE A 87 -3.52 21.68 26.77
N PHE A 88 -3.20 20.44 27.14
CA PHE A 88 -3.97 19.26 26.77
C PHE A 88 -4.85 18.86 27.96
N PRO A 89 -6.09 19.39 28.08
CA PRO A 89 -6.90 19.20 29.26
C PRO A 89 -7.42 17.78 29.37
N VAL A 90 -7.52 17.31 30.61
CA VAL A 90 -8.21 16.06 30.96
C VAL A 90 -9.70 16.24 30.72
N VAL A 91 -10.28 15.37 29.90
CA VAL A 91 -11.73 15.23 29.71
C VAL A 91 -12.07 13.74 29.70
N ALA A 92 -13.35 13.39 29.86
CA ALA A 92 -13.77 11.99 29.75
C ALA A 92 -13.32 11.40 28.40
N GLY A 93 -12.65 10.24 28.42
CA GLY A 93 -12.08 9.60 27.22
C GLY A 93 -10.76 10.23 26.72
N CYS A 94 -10.14 11.08 27.53
CA CYS A 94 -8.86 11.73 27.22
C CYS A 94 -8.08 12.04 28.51
N PRO A 95 -7.32 11.07 29.06
CA PRO A 95 -6.56 11.31 30.28
C PRO A 95 -5.36 12.22 29.98
N ALA A 96 -4.80 12.82 31.03
CA ALA A 96 -3.59 13.62 30.90
C ALA A 96 -2.44 12.73 30.42
N LEU A 97 -1.58 13.25 29.54
CA LEU A 97 -0.26 12.69 29.38
C LEU A 97 0.59 13.12 30.57
N THR A 98 1.03 12.15 31.36
CA THR A 98 2.04 12.38 32.38
C THR A 98 3.39 12.61 31.72
N VAL A 99 4.14 13.60 32.24
CA VAL A 99 5.48 13.93 31.77
C VAL A 99 6.42 12.74 31.94
N ASP A 100 7.28 12.54 30.94
CA ASP A 100 8.32 11.52 30.85
C ASP A 100 7.84 10.06 30.85
N THR A 101 6.53 9.83 30.79
CA THR A 101 5.98 8.50 30.49
C THR A 101 5.71 8.34 29.00
N THR A 102 6.11 7.19 28.47
CA THR A 102 5.71 6.75 27.13
C THR A 102 4.49 5.86 27.27
N SER A 103 3.41 6.18 26.56
CA SER A 103 2.15 5.46 26.60
C SER A 103 1.77 4.96 25.21
N THR A 104 1.24 3.74 25.11
CA THR A 104 0.66 3.24 23.86
C THR A 104 -0.77 3.73 23.73
N ILE A 105 -1.13 4.26 22.56
CA ILE A 105 -2.48 4.76 22.28
C ILE A 105 -3.39 3.56 21.99
N ALA A 106 -4.21 3.21 22.97
CA ALA A 106 -5.10 2.06 22.93
C ALA A 106 -6.18 2.18 24.03
N VAL A 107 -7.31 1.50 23.85
CA VAL A 107 -8.38 1.40 24.86
C VAL A 107 -9.20 0.13 24.67
N GLY A 108 -9.81 -0.36 25.75
CA GLY A 108 -10.68 -1.53 25.76
C GLY A 108 -9.95 -2.86 25.99
N VAL A 109 -10.73 -3.94 26.15
CA VAL A 109 -10.21 -5.32 26.16
C VAL A 109 -10.43 -5.88 24.75
N ILE A 110 -9.37 -5.92 23.95
CA ILE A 110 -9.43 -6.53 22.63
C ILE A 110 -9.36 -8.05 22.81
N ALA A 111 -10.35 -8.78 22.30
CA ALA A 111 -10.42 -10.23 22.39
C ALA A 111 -9.10 -10.87 21.90
N GLY A 112 -8.31 -11.41 22.83
CA GLY A 112 -7.07 -12.15 22.53
C GLY A 112 -5.77 -11.33 22.52
N SER A 113 -5.78 -10.03 22.81
CA SER A 113 -4.56 -9.26 23.02
C SER A 113 -4.73 -8.32 24.21
N PRO A 114 -4.14 -8.63 25.37
CA PRO A 114 -4.13 -7.66 26.46
C PRO A 114 -3.44 -6.40 25.93
N VAL A 115 -4.04 -5.24 26.18
CA VAL A 115 -3.40 -3.96 25.92
C VAL A 115 -2.31 -3.81 26.97
N VAL A 116 -1.16 -4.45 26.72
CA VAL A 116 -0.05 -4.49 27.67
C VAL A 116 0.90 -3.35 27.32
N ALA A 117 1.17 -2.50 28.30
CA ALA A 117 2.31 -1.60 28.25
C ALA A 117 3.59 -2.46 28.20
N VAL A 118 4.20 -2.58 27.01
CA VAL A 118 5.49 -3.27 26.84
C VAL A 118 6.60 -2.25 27.05
N ALA A 119 7.49 -2.47 28.02
CA ALA A 119 8.61 -1.58 28.32
C ALA A 119 9.33 -1.11 27.03
N PRO A 120 9.62 0.21 26.87
CA PRO A 120 9.56 1.27 27.87
C PRO A 120 8.16 1.90 28.05
N VAL A 121 7.12 1.34 27.44
CA VAL A 121 5.74 1.79 27.63
C VAL A 121 5.32 1.51 29.07
N THR A 122 4.86 2.54 29.78
CA THR A 122 4.48 2.47 31.20
C THR A 122 2.97 2.54 31.41
N ALA A 123 2.22 2.91 30.37
CA ALA A 123 0.77 3.04 30.45
C ALA A 123 0.10 2.88 29.07
N VAL A 124 -1.20 2.66 29.12
CA VAL A 124 -2.10 2.67 27.98
C VAL A 124 -2.93 3.95 28.08
N ILE A 125 -3.13 4.64 26.96
CA ILE A 125 -3.87 5.90 26.93
C ILE A 125 -4.98 5.89 25.89
N ASP A 126 -6.19 6.24 26.34
CA ASP A 126 -7.31 6.50 25.47
C ASP A 126 -7.19 7.90 24.85
N MET A 127 -7.18 7.96 23.52
CA MET A 127 -7.15 9.18 22.73
C MET A 127 -8.40 9.33 21.83
N SER A 128 -9.49 8.63 22.17
CA SER A 128 -10.77 8.67 21.45
C SER A 128 -11.32 10.09 21.30
N CYS A 129 -10.97 10.95 22.24
CA CYS A 129 -11.24 12.38 22.27
C CYS A 129 -10.66 13.22 21.11
N LEU A 130 -9.76 12.68 20.28
CA LEU A 130 -9.27 13.36 19.08
C LEU A 130 -10.22 13.16 17.88
N VAL A 131 -11.11 12.17 17.96
CA VAL A 131 -12.10 11.84 16.94
C VAL A 131 -13.48 12.32 17.41
N PRO A 132 -14.32 12.91 16.53
CA PRO A 132 -14.08 13.24 15.14
C PRO A 132 -13.47 14.64 14.92
N THR A 133 -13.27 15.41 15.99
CA THR A 133 -12.99 16.86 15.90
C THR A 133 -11.65 17.18 15.24
N TYR A 134 -10.59 16.44 15.56
CA TYR A 134 -9.23 16.68 15.07
C TYR A 134 -8.80 15.63 14.05
N ILE A 135 -9.45 14.46 14.06
CA ILE A 135 -9.26 13.38 13.10
C ILE A 135 -10.65 12.90 12.67
N ALA A 136 -10.93 12.94 11.37
CA ALA A 136 -12.30 12.90 10.84
C ALA A 136 -13.10 11.61 11.12
N SER A 137 -12.46 10.44 11.20
CA SER A 137 -13.18 9.15 11.24
C SER A 137 -12.70 8.18 12.32
N GLN A 138 -11.39 7.95 12.41
CA GLN A 138 -10.80 7.01 13.38
C GLN A 138 -9.33 7.36 13.61
N LEU A 139 -8.76 6.94 14.74
CA LEU A 139 -7.32 7.07 14.93
C LEU A 139 -6.60 6.18 13.91
N PRO A 140 -5.50 6.67 13.30
CA PRO A 140 -4.66 5.82 12.49
C PRO A 140 -4.10 4.66 13.31
N VAL A 141 -3.99 3.48 12.71
CA VAL A 141 -3.42 2.28 13.32
C VAL A 141 -2.20 1.78 12.53
N ASP A 142 -1.30 1.08 13.19
CA ASP A 142 -0.15 0.43 12.53
C ASP A 142 -0.63 -0.57 11.46
N PRO A 143 -0.05 -0.54 10.23
CA PRO A 143 -0.52 -1.37 9.12
C PRO A 143 -0.25 -2.88 9.31
N THR A 144 0.56 -3.27 10.29
CA THR A 144 0.91 -4.68 10.54
C THR A 144 0.19 -5.23 11.76
N ASN A 145 0.21 -4.49 12.86
CA ASN A 145 -0.26 -4.98 14.17
C ASN A 145 -1.37 -4.12 14.79
N GLY A 146 -1.79 -3.05 14.11
CA GLY A 146 -2.83 -2.15 14.57
C GLY A 146 -4.21 -2.80 14.48
N ILE A 147 -5.02 -2.59 15.53
CA ILE A 147 -6.38 -3.12 15.62
C ILE A 147 -7.34 -1.95 15.87
N TRP A 148 -8.40 -1.88 15.07
CA TRP A 148 -9.50 -0.96 15.31
C TRP A 148 -10.82 -1.72 15.18
N THR A 149 -11.62 -1.73 16.24
CA THR A 149 -12.99 -2.24 16.21
C THR A 149 -13.97 -1.09 16.30
N ASP A 150 -13.78 -0.21 17.28
CA ASP A 150 -14.56 1.01 17.49
C ASP A 150 -13.79 1.99 18.40
N ASN A 151 -14.37 3.14 18.72
CA ASN A 151 -13.76 4.17 19.59
C ASN A 151 -13.54 3.73 21.05
N ALA A 152 -14.08 2.59 21.47
CA ALA A 152 -13.89 2.02 22.81
C ALA A 152 -13.01 0.76 22.80
N ASN A 153 -12.65 0.23 21.62
CA ASN A 153 -11.90 -1.00 21.43
C ASN A 153 -10.91 -0.84 20.27
N TYR A 154 -9.71 -0.37 20.59
CA TYR A 154 -8.65 -0.20 19.60
C TYR A 154 -7.25 -0.30 20.23
N ASN A 155 -6.27 -0.67 19.42
CA ASN A 155 -4.85 -0.57 19.71
C ASN A 155 -4.14 -0.07 18.46
N THR A 156 -3.70 1.18 18.49
CA THR A 156 -3.06 1.80 17.33
C THR A 156 -1.64 1.31 17.11
N GLN A 157 -1.00 0.74 18.13
CA GLN A 157 0.44 0.41 18.19
C GLN A 157 1.37 1.63 17.98
N TYR A 158 0.83 2.85 18.07
CA TYR A 158 1.63 4.08 18.16
C TYR A 158 1.79 4.48 19.62
N ASN A 159 2.95 5.04 19.92
CA ASN A 159 3.27 5.55 21.24
C ASN A 159 3.22 7.07 21.25
N VAL A 160 2.83 7.62 22.39
CA VAL A 160 2.89 9.06 22.66
C VAL A 160 3.64 9.30 23.98
N ARG A 161 4.44 10.35 24.00
CA ARG A 161 5.16 10.83 25.18
C ARG A 161 5.11 12.35 25.22
N VAL A 162 5.02 12.92 26.41
CA VAL A 162 5.32 14.35 26.62
C VAL A 162 6.61 14.45 27.43
N ASP A 163 7.56 15.27 26.97
CA ASP A 163 8.81 15.48 27.69
C ASP A 163 8.68 16.54 28.80
N ALA A 164 9.72 16.67 29.62
CA ALA A 164 9.79 17.68 30.70
C ALA A 164 9.65 19.14 30.22
N THR A 165 9.82 19.41 28.92
CA THR A 165 9.65 20.73 28.32
C THR A 165 8.24 20.95 27.76
N GLY A 166 7.35 19.96 27.88
CA GLY A 166 5.98 20.02 27.39
C GLY A 166 5.83 19.71 25.90
N ARG A 167 6.87 19.16 25.25
CA ARG A 167 6.79 18.76 23.84
C ARG A 167 6.19 17.37 23.69
N TYR A 168 5.29 17.23 22.74
CA TYR A 168 4.62 15.98 22.42
C TYR A 168 5.41 15.24 21.37
N THR A 169 5.68 13.97 21.65
CA THR A 169 6.36 13.05 20.74
C THR A 169 5.44 11.90 20.42
N VAL A 170 5.22 11.63 19.13
CA VAL A 170 4.55 10.42 18.67
C VAL A 170 5.58 9.53 17.97
N SER A 171 5.52 8.21 18.18
CA SER A 171 6.44 7.26 17.58
C SER A 171 5.76 5.98 17.11
N ALA A 172 6.35 5.36 16.08
CA ALA A 172 5.92 4.08 15.54
C ALA A 172 6.95 2.99 15.91
N PRO A 173 6.78 2.27 17.03
CA PRO A 173 7.69 1.20 17.45
C PRO A 173 7.72 0.02 16.47
N GLY A 174 6.66 -0.17 15.67
CA GLY A 174 6.59 -1.18 14.62
C GLY A 174 7.37 -0.85 13.35
N ALA A 175 8.17 0.23 13.32
CA ALA A 175 8.97 0.59 12.16
C ALA A 175 9.91 -0.55 11.75
N GLU A 176 9.90 -0.88 10.46
CA GLU A 176 10.64 -2.01 9.92
C GLU A 176 12.01 -1.57 9.41
N ILE A 177 12.81 -2.55 8.93
CA ILE A 177 14.12 -2.32 8.28
C ILE A 177 15.11 -1.49 9.10
N GLY A 178 14.98 -1.53 10.44
CA GLY A 178 15.85 -0.81 11.38
C GLY A 178 15.64 0.71 11.39
N GLN A 179 14.56 1.21 10.78
CA GLN A 179 14.20 2.63 10.84
C GLN A 179 13.58 2.97 12.19
N THR A 180 13.80 4.21 12.64
CA THR A 180 13.10 4.79 13.79
C THR A 180 12.22 5.92 13.26
N ILE A 181 10.92 5.81 13.49
CA ILE A 181 9.94 6.82 13.09
C ILE A 181 9.38 7.46 14.35
N SER A 182 9.75 8.72 14.57
CA SER A 182 9.27 9.53 15.68
C SER A 182 9.31 11.01 15.32
N ILE A 183 8.27 11.75 15.71
CA ILE A 183 8.15 13.18 15.45
C ILE A 183 7.80 13.87 16.77
N THR A 184 8.43 15.02 17.04
CA THR A 184 8.23 15.82 18.24
C THR A 184 7.81 17.25 17.87
N ARG A 185 6.82 17.81 18.56
CA ARG A 185 6.39 19.21 18.45
C ARG A 185 6.13 19.83 19.81
#